data_AF-A0A7S0IJQ1-F1
#
_entry.id   AF-A0A7S0IJQ1-F1
#
_cell.length_a   1.000
_cell.length_b   1.000
_cell.length_c   1.000
_cell.angle_alpha   90.00
_cell.angle_beta   90.00
_cell.angle_gamma   90.00
#
_symmetry.space_group_name_H-M   'P 1'
#
loop_
_entity.id
_entity.type
_entity.pdbx_description
1 polymer ?
#
loop_
_entity_poly.entity_id
_entity_poly.type
_entity_poly.pdbx_seq_one_letter_code
_entity_poly.pdbx_strand_id
1 'polypeptide(L)'
;QPEVSELVSLREIERLTIVITADIAFPRLSNVLISTEDGRPARTRWSLAEVIRRSGTSLDKALEEGLLLSVVVRWSCNLNPGDNPCLPRMRAYPLSQGGFLTQWASYYQLREGARMLPARDL
;
A
#
# COMPACT_ATOMS: atom_id res chain seq x y z
N GLN A 1 11.15 -26.52 20.87
CA GLN A 1 9.98 -25.74 20.39
C GLN A 1 10.51 -24.82 19.31
N PRO A 2 10.06 -24.92 18.04
CA PRO A 2 10.51 -23.95 17.06
C PRO A 2 9.80 -22.63 17.34
N GLU A 3 10.59 -21.57 17.51
CA GLU A 3 10.14 -20.19 17.50
C GLU A 3 9.33 -19.97 16.22
N VAL A 4 8.03 -19.73 16.40
CA VAL A 4 7.17 -19.26 15.32
C VAL A 4 7.72 -17.92 14.88
N SER A 5 8.31 -17.95 13.69
CA SER A 5 8.79 -16.80 12.91
C SER A 5 7.84 -15.62 13.03
N GLU A 6 8.41 -14.45 13.32
CA GLU A 6 7.87 -13.12 13.07
C GLU A 6 6.36 -13.08 12.84
N LEU A 7 5.61 -13.23 13.93
CA LEU A 7 4.35 -12.49 14.05
C LEU A 7 4.77 -11.02 13.99
N VAL A 8 4.82 -10.44 12.79
CA VAL A 8 4.69 -8.99 12.65
C VAL A 8 3.45 -8.67 13.46
N SER A 9 3.67 -8.04 14.61
CA SER A 9 2.58 -7.76 15.51
C SER A 9 1.57 -6.95 14.69
N LEU A 10 0.27 -7.25 14.77
CA LEU A 10 -0.74 -6.45 14.08
C LEU A 10 -0.62 -4.96 14.48
N ARG A 11 0.02 -4.65 15.61
CA ARG A 11 0.38 -3.28 16.04
C ARG A 11 1.53 -2.64 15.24
N GLU A 12 2.41 -3.42 14.65
CA GLU A 12 3.47 -2.92 13.75
C GLU A 12 2.91 -2.60 12.35
N ILE A 13 1.82 -3.26 11.95
CA ILE A 13 1.11 -2.97 10.70
C ILE A 13 0.65 -1.50 10.64
N GLU A 14 0.26 -0.92 11.78
CA GLU A 14 -0.14 0.50 11.86
C GLU A 14 0.99 1.46 11.46
N ARG A 15 2.24 1.04 11.66
CA ARG A 15 3.45 1.82 11.37
C ARG A 15 3.95 1.61 9.95
N LEU A 16 3.38 0.67 9.21
CA LEU A 16 3.72 0.48 7.80
C LEU A 16 3.42 1.76 7.03
N THR A 17 4.39 2.14 6.20
CA THR A 17 4.26 3.29 5.31
C THR A 17 3.95 2.80 3.91
N ILE A 18 2.84 3.30 3.37
CA ILE A 18 2.46 3.16 1.97
C ILE A 18 3.08 4.32 1.20
N VAL A 19 3.87 3.98 0.20
CA VAL A 19 4.41 4.92 -0.79
C VAL A 19 3.73 4.61 -2.11
N ILE A 20 3.05 5.60 -2.69
CA ILE A 20 2.42 5.46 -4.00
C ILE A 20 3.16 6.38 -4.96
N THR A 21 3.79 5.75 -5.94
CA THR A 21 4.56 6.41 -6.98
C THR A 21 3.80 6.31 -8.30
N ALA A 22 3.75 7.42 -9.02
CA ALA A 22 3.04 7.51 -10.28
C ALA A 22 3.49 8.74 -11.07
N ASP A 23 3.53 8.54 -12.38
CA ASP A 23 3.88 9.56 -13.35
C ASP A 23 2.69 9.83 -14.26
N ILE A 24 2.47 11.11 -14.57
CA ILE A 24 1.53 11.51 -15.60
C ILE A 24 2.21 12.39 -16.63
N ALA A 25 1.84 12.20 -17.89
CA ALA A 25 2.30 13.01 -19.01
C ALA A 25 1.09 13.39 -19.88
N PHE A 26 1.19 14.55 -20.54
CA PHE A 26 0.17 15.03 -21.47
C PHE A 26 0.78 15.24 -22.87
N PRO A 27 1.14 14.18 -23.62
CA PRO A 27 2.00 14.31 -24.81
C PRO A 27 1.47 15.26 -25.90
N ARG A 28 0.15 15.45 -25.97
CA ARG A 28 -0.49 16.37 -26.94
C ARG A 28 -0.60 17.81 -26.46
N LEU A 29 -0.42 18.07 -25.16
CA LEU A 29 -0.65 19.37 -24.54
C LEU A 29 0.62 19.96 -23.93
N SER A 30 1.57 19.11 -23.51
CA SER A 30 2.82 19.51 -22.88
C SER A 30 3.84 18.37 -22.85
N ASN A 31 5.12 18.70 -22.94
CA ASN A 31 6.23 17.75 -22.72
C ASN A 31 6.59 17.59 -21.24
N VAL A 32 5.78 18.17 -20.34
CA VAL A 32 6.00 18.10 -18.90
C VAL A 32 5.56 16.73 -18.37
N LEU A 33 6.50 16.00 -17.81
CA LEU A 33 6.26 14.88 -16.92
C LEU A 33 5.95 15.44 -15.52
N ILE A 34 4.93 14.90 -14.88
CA ILE A 34 4.64 15.18 -13.47
C ILE A 34 4.76 13.86 -12.73
N SER A 35 5.82 13.71 -11.95
CA SER A 35 5.98 12.61 -11.04
C SER A 35 5.56 12.98 -9.61
N THR A 36 5.07 11.98 -8.89
CA THR A 36 5.07 11.97 -7.42
C THR A 36 6.49 12.06 -6.83
N GLU A 37 7.52 11.67 -7.57
CA GLU A 37 8.89 11.56 -7.07
C GLU A 37 9.75 12.82 -7.31
N ASP A 38 9.28 13.76 -8.13
CA ASP A 38 10.03 14.96 -8.58
C ASP A 38 10.24 16.04 -7.49
N GLY A 39 10.18 15.69 -6.20
CA GLY A 39 10.49 16.59 -5.09
C GLY A 39 9.48 17.74 -4.88
N ARG A 40 8.38 17.78 -5.65
CA ARG A 40 7.26 18.71 -5.39
C ARG A 40 6.66 18.40 -4.02
N PRO A 41 6.07 19.37 -3.30
CA PRO A 41 5.53 19.18 -1.94
C PRO A 41 4.27 18.28 -1.88
N ALA A 42 4.02 17.50 -2.93
CA ALA A 42 2.98 16.49 -2.94
C ALA A 42 3.28 15.43 -1.87
N ARG A 43 2.32 15.19 -0.98
CA ARG A 43 2.40 14.06 -0.06
C ARG A 43 2.24 12.76 -0.87
N THR A 44 3.26 11.90 -0.84
CA THR A 44 3.30 10.59 -1.54
C THR A 44 3.48 9.42 -0.59
N ARG A 45 3.58 9.74 0.71
CA ARG A 45 3.77 8.80 1.80
C ARG A 45 2.63 8.94 2.81
N TRP A 46 2.04 7.80 3.15
CA TRP A 46 0.96 7.70 4.13
C TRP A 46 1.23 6.51 5.04
N SER A 47 0.87 6.60 6.32
CA SER A 47 0.77 5.38 7.12
C SER A 47 -0.41 4.56 6.63
N LEU A 48 -0.32 3.23 6.73
CA LEU A 48 -1.43 2.35 6.42
C LEU A 48 -2.67 2.71 7.25
N ALA A 49 -2.51 3.06 8.52
CA ALA A 49 -3.58 3.55 9.39
C ALA A 49 -4.30 4.79 8.80
N GLU A 50 -3.55 5.74 8.22
CA GLU A 50 -4.14 6.94 7.59
C GLU A 50 -4.91 6.58 6.30
N VAL A 51 -4.42 5.62 5.53
CA VAL A 51 -5.12 5.14 4.31
C VAL A 51 -6.42 4.43 4.68
N ILE A 52 -6.39 3.55 5.68
CA ILE A 52 -7.58 2.86 6.19
C ILE A 52 -8.60 3.88 6.71
N ARG A 53 -8.17 4.84 7.55
CA ARG A 53 -9.04 5.89 8.07
C ARG A 53 -9.69 6.72 6.97
N ARG A 54 -8.95 7.04 5.89
CA ARG A 54 -9.48 7.77 4.73
C ARG A 54 -10.53 7.00 3.95
N SER A 55 -10.54 5.67 4.03
CA SER A 55 -11.59 4.84 3.44
C SER A 55 -12.89 4.85 4.28
N GLY A 56 -12.87 5.41 5.49
CA GLY A 56 -14.02 5.40 6.40
C GLY A 56 -14.13 4.12 7.25
N THR A 57 -13.19 3.20 7.13
CA THR A 57 -13.09 1.99 7.95
C THR A 57 -12.21 2.25 9.18
N SER A 58 -12.56 1.67 10.34
CA SER A 58 -11.70 1.71 11.52
C SER A 58 -10.54 0.73 11.37
N LEU A 59 -9.41 1.05 12.00
CA LEU A 59 -8.22 0.21 11.96
C LEU A 59 -8.48 -1.15 12.62
N ASP A 60 -9.13 -1.17 13.79
CA ASP A 60 -9.46 -2.40 14.52
C ASP A 60 -10.28 -3.36 13.65
N LYS A 61 -11.34 -2.85 12.99
CA LYS A 61 -12.17 -3.66 12.10
C LYS A 61 -11.37 -4.23 10.93
N ALA A 62 -10.48 -3.41 10.34
CA ALA A 62 -9.64 -3.84 9.24
C ALA A 62 -8.62 -4.92 9.66
N LEU A 63 -8.14 -4.90 10.90
CA LEU A 63 -7.22 -5.91 11.43
C LEU A 63 -7.93 -7.22 11.81
N GLU A 64 -9.17 -7.13 12.32
CA GLU A 64 -9.96 -8.30 12.72
C GLU A 64 -10.54 -9.06 11.53
N GLU A 65 -11.13 -8.33 10.56
CA GLU A 65 -11.86 -8.93 9.44
C GLU A 65 -11.04 -8.95 8.14
N GLY A 66 -9.95 -8.20 8.08
CA GLY A 66 -9.26 -7.87 6.83
C GLY A 66 -10.00 -6.79 6.04
N LEU A 67 -9.32 -6.17 5.07
CA LEU A 67 -9.88 -5.08 4.28
C LEU A 67 -9.37 -5.11 2.84
N LEU A 68 -10.29 -5.00 1.89
CA LEU A 68 -9.97 -4.67 0.50
C LEU A 68 -10.28 -3.20 0.24
N LEU A 69 -9.27 -2.45 -0.20
CA LEU A 69 -9.38 -1.01 -0.45
C LEU A 69 -8.88 -0.65 -1.85
N SER A 70 -9.49 0.37 -2.43
CA SER A 70 -9.02 1.05 -3.64
C SER A 70 -8.33 2.34 -3.22
N VAL A 71 -7.10 2.54 -3.68
CA VAL A 71 -6.42 3.83 -3.58
C VAL A 71 -6.39 4.49 -4.95
N VAL A 72 -6.96 5.69 -5.03
CA VAL A 72 -7.03 6.47 -6.26
C VAL A 72 -6.16 7.71 -6.10
N VAL A 73 -5.16 7.86 -6.97
CA VAL A 73 -4.39 9.09 -7.09
C VAL A 73 -4.95 9.87 -8.27
N ARG A 74 -5.40 11.11 -8.02
CA ARG A 74 -6.01 11.98 -9.01
C ARG A 74 -5.18 13.24 -9.18
N TRP A 75 -4.87 13.56 -10.43
CA TRP A 75 -4.33 14.86 -10.83
C TRP A 75 -5.46 15.67 -11.46
N SER A 76 -5.56 16.93 -11.07
CA SER A 76 -6.47 17.89 -11.67
C SER A 76 -5.62 19.08 -12.08
N CYS A 77 -5.07 18.98 -13.29
CA CYS A 77 -4.12 19.95 -13.81
C CYS A 77 -4.86 21.04 -14.57
N ASN A 78 -4.55 22.29 -14.24
CA ASN A 78 -4.72 23.39 -15.17
C ASN A 78 -3.39 23.56 -15.92
N LEU A 79 -3.42 23.47 -17.24
CA LEU A 79 -2.23 23.52 -18.09
C LEU A 79 -1.90 24.94 -18.56
N ASN A 80 -2.66 25.94 -18.11
CA ASN A 80 -2.36 27.34 -18.41
C ASN A 80 -1.06 27.77 -17.70
N PRO A 81 -0.18 28.52 -18.39
CA PRO A 81 1.04 29.05 -17.78
C PRO A 81 0.73 29.97 -16.59
N GLY A 82 1.37 29.74 -15.45
CA GLY A 82 1.27 30.59 -14.25
C GLY A 82 0.22 30.16 -13.21
N ASP A 83 -0.60 29.14 -13.51
CA ASP A 83 -1.55 28.58 -12.56
C ASP A 83 -0.89 27.61 -11.55
N ASN A 84 -1.62 27.30 -10.48
CA ASN A 84 -1.17 26.45 -9.38
C ASN A 84 -0.54 25.12 -9.85
N PRO A 85 0.49 24.60 -9.13
CA PRO A 85 1.14 23.37 -9.50
C PRO A 85 0.15 22.20 -9.52
N CYS A 86 0.18 21.40 -10.59
CA CYS A 86 -0.62 20.19 -10.66
C CYS A 86 -0.06 19.14 -9.69
N LEU A 87 -0.71 19.00 -8.54
CA LEU A 87 -0.31 18.07 -7.48
C LEU A 87 -1.29 16.89 -7.40
N PRO A 88 -0.79 15.67 -7.18
CA PRO A 88 -1.63 14.50 -6.95
C PRO A 88 -2.43 14.64 -5.66
N ARG A 89 -3.67 14.16 -5.69
CA ARG A 89 -4.52 14.00 -4.52
C ARG A 89 -4.91 12.53 -4.39
N MET A 90 -4.63 11.94 -3.23
CA MET A 90 -5.01 10.57 -2.92
C MET A 90 -6.37 10.51 -2.24
N ARG A 91 -7.19 9.55 -2.64
CA ARG A 91 -8.40 9.10 -1.95
C ARG A 91 -8.36 7.58 -1.78
N ALA A 92 -8.95 7.09 -0.70
CA ALA A 92 -9.10 5.67 -0.43
C ALA A 92 -10.59 5.35 -0.30
N TYR A 93 -11.00 4.18 -0.80
CA TYR A 93 -12.38 3.69 -0.72
C TYR A 93 -12.38 2.22 -0.33
N PRO A 94 -13.32 1.77 0.51
CA PRO A 94 -13.50 0.36 0.77
C PRO A 94 -14.14 -0.28 -0.47
N LEU A 95 -13.59 -1.40 -0.94
CA LEU A 95 -14.11 -2.12 -2.11
C LEU A 95 -15.06 -3.24 -1.74
N SER A 96 -14.93 -3.80 -0.54
CA SER A 96 -15.78 -4.86 -0.03
C SER A 96 -16.60 -4.38 1.17
N GLN A 97 -17.83 -4.89 1.28
CA GLN A 97 -18.62 -4.74 2.51
C GLN A 97 -18.27 -5.79 3.57
N GLY A 98 -17.61 -6.89 3.17
CA GLY A 98 -17.06 -7.91 4.05
C GLY A 98 -15.53 -7.85 4.14
N GLY A 99 -14.98 -8.64 5.06
CA GLY A 99 -13.54 -8.79 5.25
C GLY A 99 -12.79 -9.43 4.08
N PHE A 100 -11.46 -9.32 4.09
CA PHE A 100 -10.57 -10.00 3.14
C PHE A 100 -9.65 -10.96 3.90
N LEU A 101 -9.87 -12.26 3.70
CA LEU A 101 -9.07 -13.31 4.33
C LEU A 101 -8.41 -14.17 3.25
N THR A 102 -7.14 -14.50 3.46
CA THR A 102 -6.38 -15.39 2.60
C THR A 102 -5.78 -16.52 3.43
N GLN A 103 -5.65 -17.70 2.82
CA GLN A 103 -5.05 -18.87 3.43
C GLN A 103 -3.77 -19.20 2.69
N TRP A 104 -2.69 -19.44 3.42
CA TRP A 104 -1.43 -19.93 2.87
C TRP A 104 -0.86 -21.01 3.79
N ALA A 105 -0.05 -21.90 3.20
CA ALA A 105 0.65 -22.93 3.94
C ALA A 105 2.13 -22.89 3.54
N SER A 106 3.00 -22.98 4.54
CA SER A 106 4.44 -23.11 4.36
C SER A 106 4.83 -24.55 4.68
N TYR A 107 5.48 -25.21 3.71
CA TYR A 107 5.89 -26.61 3.84
C TYR A 107 7.38 -26.69 4.16
N TYR A 108 7.73 -27.54 5.12
CA TYR A 108 9.11 -27.75 5.55
C TYR A 108 9.44 -29.23 5.51
N GLN A 109 10.66 -29.56 5.08
CA GLN A 109 11.17 -30.92 5.19
C GLN A 109 11.99 -31.08 6.47
N LEU A 110 11.62 -32.04 7.30
CA LEU A 110 12.45 -32.51 8.40
C LEU A 110 13.59 -33.36 7.82
N ARG A 111 14.82 -32.83 7.79
CA ARG A 111 16.02 -33.66 7.64
C ARG A 111 16.48 -34.08 9.04
N GLU A 112 16.70 -35.38 9.24
CA GLU A 112 17.30 -35.93 10.46
C GLU A 112 18.61 -35.18 10.75
N GLY A 113 18.69 -34.49 11.90
CA GLY A 113 19.80 -33.62 12.24
C GLY A 113 19.51 -32.10 12.15
N ALA A 114 18.50 -31.64 12.90
CA ALA A 114 18.37 -30.30 13.49
C ALA A 114 18.65 -29.03 12.63
N ARG A 115 18.42 -29.05 11.32
CA ARG A 115 18.21 -27.81 10.54
C ARG A 115 17.01 -27.94 9.61
N MET A 116 15.92 -27.25 9.97
CA MET A 116 14.81 -27.00 9.06
C MET A 116 15.31 -26.08 7.95
N LEU A 117 15.29 -26.55 6.71
CA LEU A 117 15.53 -25.72 5.53
C LEU A 117 14.19 -25.48 4.85
N PRO A 118 13.93 -24.27 4.31
CA PRO A 118 12.76 -24.06 3.47
C PRO A 118 12.79 -25.07 2.31
N ALA A 119 11.65 -25.72 2.06
CA ALA A 119 11.53 -26.62 0.93
C ALA A 119 11.83 -25.80 -0.34
N ARG A 120 12.89 -26.16 -1.06
CA ARG A 120 13.14 -25.56 -2.38
C ARG A 120 12.00 -25.97 -3.29
N ASP A 121 11.52 -24.99 -4.04
CA ASP A 121 10.40 -25.08 -4.97
C ASP A 121 10.47 -26.39 -5.79
N LEU A 122 9.35 -27.12 -5.80
CA LEU A 122 9.06 -28.21 -6.72
C LEU A 122 8.68 -27.64 -8.09
#